data_AF-A0A847M9H8-F1
#
_entry.id   AF-A0A847M9H8-F1
#
_cell.length_a   1.000
_cell.length_b   1.000
_cell.length_c   1.000
_cell.angle_alpha   90.00
_cell.angle_beta   90.00
_cell.angle_gamma   90.00
#
_symmetry.space_group_name_H-M   'P 1'
#
loop_
_entity.id
_entity.type
_entity.pdbx_description
1 polymer ?
#
loop_
_entity_poly.entity_id
_entity_poly.type
_entity_poly.pdbx_seq_one_letter_code
_entity_poly.pdbx_strand_id
1 'polypeptide(L)' 'MPKNLKQLTHSPERLTGGHRLCPGCGEPIAVRQILNASDHPVIGANATGCLEVSTTIFPFTAWDMP' A
#
# COMPACT_ATOMS: atom_id res chain seq x y z
N MET A 1 -4.33 -10.60 -17.41
CA MET A 1 -4.93 -11.83 -16.86
C MET A 1 -4.91 -11.70 -15.34
N PRO A 2 -5.98 -12.02 -14.60
CA PRO A 2 -5.98 -11.89 -13.14
C PRO A 2 -4.90 -12.79 -12.54
N LYS A 3 -4.06 -12.23 -11.65
CA LYS A 3 -3.03 -13.00 -10.93
C LYS A 3 -3.71 -13.97 -9.95
N ASN A 4 -3.19 -15.19 -9.88
CA ASN A 4 -3.59 -16.12 -8.81
C ASN A 4 -2.90 -15.76 -7.49
N LEU A 5 -3.34 -16.37 -6.38
CA LEU A 5 -2.81 -16.04 -5.05
C LEU A 5 -1.29 -16.25 -4.94
N LYS A 6 -0.75 -17.32 -5.55
CA LYS A 6 0.68 -17.61 -5.55
C LYS A 6 1.48 -16.58 -6.35
N GLN A 7 0.91 -16.00 -7.39
CA GLN A 7 1.55 -14.94 -8.16
C GLN A 7 1.53 -13.60 -7.41
N LEU A 8 0.46 -13.32 -6.65
CA LEU A 8 0.36 -12.11 -5.83
C LEU A 8 1.42 -12.06 -4.73
N THR A 9 1.80 -13.20 -4.14
CA THR A 9 2.85 -13.25 -3.11
C THR A 9 4.24 -12.90 -3.63
N HIS A 10 4.43 -12.88 -4.95
CA HIS A 10 5.69 -12.47 -5.58
C HIS A 10 5.66 -11.02 -6.10
N SER A 11 4.55 -10.29 -5.91
CA SER A 11 4.45 -8.90 -6.33
C SER A 11 5.21 -7.98 -5.36
N PRO A 12 5.83 -6.88 -5.84
CA PRO A 12 6.58 -5.97 -4.99
C PRO A 12 5.65 -5.22 -4.02
N GLU A 13 6.00 -5.21 -2.73
CA GLU A 13 5.32 -4.43 -1.70
C GLU A 13 5.64 -2.93 -1.86
N ARG A 14 4.70 -2.17 -2.43
CA ARG A 14 4.84 -0.71 -2.58
C ARG A 14 4.29 0.08 -1.39
N LEU A 15 3.41 -0.54 -0.59
CA LEU A 15 2.99 -0.05 0.72
C LEU A 15 3.55 -1.01 1.77
N THR A 16 4.68 -0.63 2.35
CA THR A 16 5.46 -1.44 3.29
C THR A 16 4.84 -1.46 4.70
N GLY A 17 5.39 -2.30 5.58
CA GLY A 17 5.07 -2.28 7.01
C GLY A 17 5.53 -0.98 7.69
N GLY A 18 5.08 -0.75 8.93
CA GLY A 18 5.50 0.44 9.71
C GLY A 18 4.53 1.63 9.66
N HIS A 19 3.37 1.47 9.02
CA HIS A 19 2.26 2.42 9.12
C HIS A 19 1.54 2.32 10.48
N ARG A 20 0.88 3.39 10.94
CA ARG A 20 0.14 3.45 12.22
C ARG A 20 -1.37 3.18 12.11
N LEU A 21 -1.79 2.44 11.08
CA LEU A 21 -3.18 2.00 10.92
C LEU A 21 -3.54 0.98 12.00
N CYS A 22 -4.80 0.98 12.45
CA CYS A 22 -5.29 0.08 13.50
C CYS A 22 -5.11 -1.39 13.14
N PRO A 23 -4.94 -2.30 14.12
CA PRO A 23 -4.97 -3.73 13.88
C PRO A 23 -6.27 -4.15 13.19
N GLY A 24 -6.15 -4.81 12.04
CA GLY A 24 -7.31 -5.20 11.23
C GLY A 24 -7.97 -4.07 10.43
N CYS A 25 -7.34 -2.88 10.31
CA CYS A 25 -7.83 -1.84 9.43
C CYS A 25 -7.89 -2.33 7.97
N GLY A 26 -8.99 -2.00 7.27
CA GLY A 26 -9.21 -2.38 5.87
C GLY A 26 -8.47 -1.51 4.86
N GLU A 27 -8.13 -0.26 5.19
CA GLU A 27 -7.42 0.66 4.29
C GLU A 27 -6.08 0.12 3.77
N PRO A 28 -5.13 -0.33 4.63
CA PRO A 28 -3.85 -0.83 4.13
C PRO A 28 -3.98 -2.17 3.41
N ILE A 29 -5.00 -2.98 3.75
CA ILE A 29 -5.28 -4.25 3.07
C ILE A 29 -5.72 -3.97 1.64
N ALA A 30 -6.70 -3.09 1.46
CA ALA A 30 -7.23 -2.74 0.15
C ALA A 30 -6.14 -2.11 -0.75
N VAL A 31 -5.40 -1.14 -0.22
CA VAL A 31 -4.33 -0.47 -0.97
C VAL A 31 -3.23 -1.44 -1.39
N ARG A 32 -2.78 -2.35 -0.51
CA ARG A 32 -1.81 -3.39 -0.88
C ARG A 32 -2.30 -4.27 -2.03
N GLN A 33 -3.57 -4.69 -2.02
CA GLN A 33 -4.11 -5.50 -3.11
C GLN A 33 -4.15 -4.73 -4.43
N ILE A 34 -4.55 -3.45 -4.39
CA ILE A 34 -4.58 -2.58 -5.57
C ILE A 34 -3.17 -2.41 -6.15
N LEU A 35 -2.17 -2.12 -5.31
CA LEU A 35 -0.80 -1.93 -5.76
C LEU A 35 -0.20 -3.24 -6.32
N ASN A 36 -0.45 -4.38 -5.68
CA ASN A 36 0.04 -5.69 -6.14
C ASN A 36 -0.62 -6.14 -7.47
N ALA A 37 -1.81 -5.63 -7.78
CA ALA A 37 -2.48 -5.90 -9.04
C ALA A 37 -1.80 -5.21 -10.24
N SER A 38 -1.05 -4.12 -10.02
CA SER A 38 -0.33 -3.40 -11.08
C SER A 38 1.08 -3.95 -11.29
N ASP A 39 1.41 -4.24 -12.55
CA ASP A 39 2.77 -4.58 -13.01
C ASP A 39 3.56 -3.36 -13.50
N HIS A 40 2.94 -2.17 -13.52
CA HIS A 40 3.54 -0.94 -13.98
C HIS A 40 3.99 -0.04 -12.81
N PRO A 41 4.84 0.97 -13.06
CA PRO A 41 5.05 2.06 -12.13
C PRO A 41 3.72 2.75 -11.80
N VAL A 42 3.47 2.98 -10.52
CA VAL A 42 2.24 3.62 -10.00
C VAL A 42 2.66 4.88 -9.25
N ILE A 43 1.82 5.90 -9.29
CA ILE A 43 1.97 7.13 -8.49
C ILE A 43 0.80 7.19 -7.50
N GLY A 44 1.10 7.48 -6.24
CA GLY A 44 0.13 7.53 -5.14
C GLY A 44 -0.34 8.95 -4.89
N ALA A 45 -1.61 9.24 -5.18
CA ALA A 45 -2.24 10.49 -4.78
C ALA A 45 -3.27 10.22 -3.69
N ASN A 46 -2.98 10.65 -2.46
CA ASN A 46 -3.86 10.46 -1.31
C ASN A 46 -4.51 11.80 -0.94
N ALA A 47 -5.84 11.78 -0.77
CA ALA A 47 -6.53 12.87 -0.09
C ALA A 47 -6.30 12.78 1.42
N THR A 48 -6.50 13.90 2.13
CA THR A 48 -6.33 13.92 3.58
C THR A 48 -7.33 13.04 4.29
N GLY A 49 -6.80 12.10 5.08
CA GLY A 49 -7.57 11.07 5.76
C GLY A 49 -6.68 10.06 6.48
N CYS A 50 -7.30 9.03 7.04
CA CYS A 50 -6.64 7.99 7.84
C CYS A 50 -5.46 7.34 7.11
N LEU A 51 -5.64 7.00 5.83
CA LEU A 51 -4.57 6.46 4.99
C LEU A 51 -3.37 7.40 4.92
N GLU A 52 -3.55 8.69 4.60
CA GLU A 52 -2.44 9.66 4.54
C GLU A 52 -1.75 9.75 5.92
N VAL A 53 -2.47 10.20 6.94
CA VAL A 53 -1.88 10.54 8.25
C VAL A 53 -1.24 9.34 8.96
N SER A 54 -1.63 8.12 8.60
CA SER A 54 -1.08 6.90 9.22
C SER A 54 0.07 6.29 8.44
N THR A 55 0.26 6.65 7.17
CA THR A 55 1.30 6.08 6.29
C THR A 55 2.42 7.07 5.96
N THR A 56 2.22 8.38 6.13
CA THR A 56 3.21 9.43 5.82
C THR A 56 3.59 10.26 7.06
N ILE A 57 3.86 9.59 8.18
CA ILE A 57 4.18 10.27 9.45
C ILE A 57 5.64 10.71 9.47
N PHE A 58 5.87 12.02 9.45
CA PHE A 58 7.21 12.59 9.55
C PHE A 58 8.01 12.01 10.73
N PRO A 59 9.30 11.64 10.54
CA PRO A 59 10.12 11.77 9.33
C PRO A 59 10.07 10.54 8.39
N PHE A 60 9.11 9.64 8.57
CA PHE A 60 9.04 8.36 7.89
C PHE A 60 7.87 8.27 6.91
N THR A 61 7.97 7.33 5.98
CA THR A 61 6.88 6.99 5.07
C THR A 61 6.85 5.47 4.89
N ALA A 62 5.65 4.90 4.81
CA ALA A 62 5.45 3.50 4.47
C ALA A 62 5.41 3.27 2.95
N TRP A 63 5.42 4.34 2.14
CA TRP A 63 5.37 4.27 0.69
C TRP A 63 6.77 4.05 0.10
N ASP A 64 6.96 2.92 -0.57
CA ASP A 64 8.16 2.59 -1.37
C ASP A 64 7.92 2.91 -2.86
N MET A 65 7.23 4.03 -3.09
CA MET A 65 6.87 4.56 -4.40
C MET A 65 6.51 6.04 -4.28
N PRO A 66 6.61 6.82 -5.37
CA PRO A 66 6.23 8.23 -5.41
C PRO A 66 4.72 8.47 -5.33
#